data_AF-A0A8T7BR49-F1
#
_entry.id   AF-A0A8T7BR49-F1
#
_cell.length_a   1.000
_cell.length_b   1.000
_cell.length_c   1.000
_cell.angle_alpha   90.00
_cell.angle_beta   90.00
_cell.angle_gamma   90.00
#
_symmetry.space_group_name_H-M   'P 1'
#
loop_
_entity.id
_entity.type
_entity.pdbx_description
1 polymer ?
#
loop_
_entity_poly.entity_id
_entity_poly.type
_entity_poly.pdbx_seq_one_letter_code
_entity_poly.pdbx_strand_id
1 'polypeptide(L)' 'MNDTGIQTDDRRHFHRVEFSADATLKLPFGVISAEILDISLAGALIQIDVAMALKKGSWLRRKVIIISPVAGT' A
#
# COMPACT_ATOMS: atom_id res chain seq x y z
N MET A 1 16.54 5.35 39.07
CA MET A 1 15.29 5.35 38.27
C MET A 1 15.73 5.27 36.81
N ASN A 2 15.59 4.09 36.20
CA ASN A 2 16.00 3.87 34.81
C ASN A 2 14.82 4.20 33.91
N ASP A 3 14.87 5.37 33.29
CA ASP A 3 13.97 5.76 32.23
C ASP A 3 14.46 5.07 30.94
N THR A 4 14.05 3.82 30.70
CA THR A 4 14.27 3.17 29.41
C THR A 4 13.27 3.76 28.42
N GLY A 5 13.53 5.00 28.01
CA GLY A 5 12.83 5.64 26.92
C GLY A 5 13.05 4.83 25.64
N ILE A 6 12.12 3.92 25.36
CA ILE A 6 11.96 3.33 24.04
C ILE A 6 11.54 4.50 23.14
N GLN A 7 12.52 5.24 22.63
CA GLN A 7 12.30 6.10 21.48
C GLN A 7 11.96 5.16 20.34
N THR A 8 10.67 4.98 20.12
CA THR A 8 10.18 4.50 18.83
C THR A 8 10.67 5.50 17.80
N ASP A 9 11.70 5.11 17.06
CA ASP A 9 12.28 5.84 15.93
C ASP A 9 11.22 5.94 14.83
N ASP A 10 10.25 6.84 15.04
CA ASP A 10 9.12 7.04 14.16
C ASP A 10 9.55 7.95 13.01
N ARG A 11 10.26 7.34 12.05
CA ARG A 11 10.73 8.02 10.84
C ARG A 11 9.59 8.38 9.88
N ARG A 12 8.36 7.97 10.16
CA ARG A 12 7.21 8.17 9.27
C ARG A 12 6.45 9.41 9.71
N HIS A 13 6.35 10.37 8.81
CA HIS A 13 5.57 11.59 9.05
C HIS A 13 4.05 11.37 9.14
N PHE A 14 3.56 10.21 8.68
CA PHE A 14 2.13 9.89 8.68
C PHE A 14 1.86 8.52 9.31
N HIS A 15 0.88 8.50 10.21
CA HIS A 15 0.31 7.28 10.76
C HIS A 15 -0.27 6.43 9.62
N ARG A 16 -0.10 5.10 9.70
CA ARG A 16 -0.67 4.14 8.75
C ARG A 16 -1.72 3.30 9.47
N VAL A 17 -2.81 3.02 8.77
CA VAL A 17 -3.83 2.08 9.23
C VAL A 17 -3.59 0.77 8.51
N GLU A 18 -3.34 -0.30 9.27
CA GLU A 18 -3.18 -1.65 8.75
C GLU A 18 -4.56 -2.27 8.48
N PHE A 19 -4.75 -2.82 7.29
CA PHE A 19 -5.95 -3.57 6.90
C PHE A 19 -5.64 -4.39 5.65
N SER A 20 -6.29 -5.55 5.50
CA SER A 20 -6.24 -6.34 4.26
C SER A 20 -7.49 -6.06 3.44
N ALA A 21 -7.29 -5.69 2.18
CA ALA A 21 -8.38 -5.52 1.24
C ALA A 21 -7.95 -5.81 -0.20
N ASP A 22 -8.82 -6.51 -0.94
CA ASP A 22 -8.67 -6.68 -2.37
C ASP A 22 -8.77 -5.35 -3.09
N ALA A 23 -7.88 -5.14 -4.06
CA ALA A 23 -7.81 -3.94 -4.85
C ALA A 23 -7.39 -4.23 -6.29
N THR A 24 -7.60 -3.24 -7.15
CA THR A 24 -7.12 -3.28 -8.51
C THR A 24 -6.21 -2.09 -8.79
N LEU A 25 -5.01 -2.37 -9.30
CA LEU A 25 -4.02 -1.37 -9.68
C LEU A 25 -4.10 -1.12 -11.19
N LYS A 26 -4.43 0.12 -11.57
CA LYS A 26 -4.40 0.57 -12.97
C LYS A 26 -3.02 1.10 -13.31
N LEU A 27 -2.37 0.46 -14.27
CA LEU A 27 -1.03 0.76 -14.77
C LEU A 27 -1.11 1.24 -16.23
N PRO A 28 -0.12 1.98 -16.76
CA PRO A 28 -0.13 2.43 -18.15
C PRO A 28 -0.25 1.29 -19.18
N PHE A 29 0.17 0.09 -18.82
CA PHE A 29 0.20 -1.09 -19.68
C PHE A 29 -0.85 -2.15 -19.32
N GLY A 30 -1.75 -1.88 -18.36
CA GLY A 30 -2.79 -2.84 -18.00
C GLY A 30 -3.37 -2.63 -16.61
N VAL A 31 -4.24 -3.57 -16.22
CA VAL A 31 -4.90 -3.58 -14.92
C VAL A 31 -4.50 -4.88 -14.23
N ILE A 32 -4.06 -4.81 -12.98
CA ILE A 32 -3.65 -5.99 -12.20
C ILE A 32 -4.35 -6.03 -10.85
N SER A 33 -4.56 -7.24 -10.33
CA SER A 33 -5.02 -7.46 -8.97
C SER A 33 -3.91 -7.14 -7.97
N ALA A 34 -4.30 -6.58 -6.83
CA ALA A 34 -3.41 -6.25 -5.72
C ALA A 34 -4.16 -6.43 -4.39
N GLU A 35 -3.42 -6.62 -3.31
CA GLU A 35 -3.93 -6.54 -1.94
C GLU A 35 -3.36 -5.27 -1.29
N ILE A 36 -4.20 -4.47 -0.66
CA ILE A 36 -3.73 -3.38 0.21
C ILE A 36 -3.45 -3.97 1.58
N LEU A 37 -2.28 -3.67 2.13
CA LEU A 37 -1.86 -4.10 3.47
C LEU A 37 -1.95 -2.96 4.50
N ASP A 38 -1.75 -1.72 4.05
CA ASP A 38 -1.97 -0.53 4.86
C ASP A 38 -2.25 0.73 3.99
N ILE A 39 -2.77 1.78 4.62
CA ILE A 39 -2.92 3.10 4.00
C ILE A 39 -2.57 4.26 4.95
N SER A 40 -2.12 5.36 4.38
CA SER A 40 -1.90 6.66 5.03
C SER A 40 -2.32 7.80 4.10
N LEU A 41 -2.30 9.02 4.63
CA LEU A 41 -2.53 10.23 3.83
C LEU A 41 -1.53 10.39 2.67
N ALA A 42 -0.31 9.87 2.81
CA ALA A 42 0.74 10.00 1.80
C ALA A 42 0.72 8.88 0.76
N GLY A 43 0.23 7.68 1.11
CA GLY A 43 0.26 6.51 0.24
C GLY A 43 -0.19 5.21 0.93
N ALA A 44 -0.12 4.11 0.20
CA ALA A 44 -0.52 2.78 0.64
C ALA A 44 0.62 1.77 0.44
N LEU A 45 0.63 0.71 1.25
CA LEU A 45 1.43 -0.49 1.01
C LEU A 45 0.54 -1.51 0.30
N ILE A 46 0.99 -2.03 -0.82
CA ILE A 46 0.26 -3.04 -1.58
C ILE A 46 1.14 -4.23 -1.88
N GLN A 47 0.52 -5.40 -1.94
CA GLN A 47 1.07 -6.65 -2.43
C GLN A 47 0.47 -6.96 -3.81
N ILE A 48 1.28 -7.46 -4.74
CA ILE A 48 0.86 -7.84 -6.09
C ILE A 48 1.34 -9.26 -6.37
N ASP A 49 0.50 -10.07 -7.01
CA ASP A 49 0.74 -11.52 -7.18
C ASP A 49 1.52 -11.87 -8.46
N VAL A 50 2.22 -10.91 -9.05
CA VAL A 50 2.94 -11.11 -10.32
C VAL A 50 4.42 -10.83 -10.10
N ALA A 51 5.28 -11.66 -10.71
CA ALA A 51 6.72 -11.41 -10.90
C ALA A 51 7.00 -10.20 -11.82
N MET A 52 6.18 -9.16 -11.73
CA MET A 52 6.37 -7.88 -12.38
C MET A 52 7.43 -7.11 -11.63
N ALA A 53 8.60 -6.98 -12.25
CA ALA A 53 9.66 -6.09 -11.78
C ALA A 53 9.22 -4.63 -11.96
N LEU A 54 8.42 -4.11 -11.02
CA LEU A 54 8.20 -2.67 -10.92
C LEU A 54 9.52 -2.01 -10.53
N LYS A 55 10.09 -1.23 -11.44
CA LYS A 55 11.30 -0.47 -11.16
C LYS A 55 11.01 0.58 -10.08
N LYS A 56 11.84 0.63 -9.04
CA LYS A 56 11.77 1.68 -8.01
C LYS A 56 11.80 3.06 -8.68
N GLY A 57 10.87 3.93 -8.28
CA GLY A 57 10.73 5.29 -8.83
C GLY A 57 9.89 5.38 -10.10
N SER A 58 9.37 4.27 -10.62
CA SER A 58 8.38 4.31 -11.72
C SER A 58 7.15 5.08 -11.29
N TRP A 59 6.82 6.12 -12.08
CA TRP A 59 5.68 6.97 -11.82
C TRP A 59 4.40 6.31 -12.33
N LEU A 60 3.53 5.93 -11.41
CA LEU A 60 2.18 5.46 -11.73
C LEU A 60 1.25 6.68 -11.82
N ARG A 61 0.90 7.09 -13.05
CA ARG A 61 0.02 8.24 -13.27
C ARG A 61 -1.40 7.92 -12.77
N ARG A 62 -1.92 8.79 -11.89
CA ARG A 62 -3.22 8.76 -11.20
C ARG A 62 -3.36 7.67 -10.13
N LYS A 63 -3.34 8.14 -8.87
CA LYS A 63 -3.73 7.41 -7.64
C LYS A 63 -5.24 7.07 -7.68
N VAL A 64 -5.65 6.13 -8.51
CA VAL A 64 -6.98 5.52 -8.36
C VAL A 64 -6.76 4.05 -8.08
N ILE A 65 -6.53 3.76 -6.80
CA ILE A 65 -6.66 2.40 -6.28
C ILE A 65 -8.17 2.21 -6.12
N ILE A 66 -8.78 1.38 -6.97
CA ILE A 66 -10.17 1.00 -6.80
C ILE A 66 -10.17 -0.18 -5.85
N ILE A 67 -10.68 0.04 -4.65
CA ILE A 67 -11.03 -1.02 -3.72
C ILE A 67 -12.43 -1.45 -4.14
N SER A 68 -12.54 -2.60 -4.78
CA SER A 68 -13.83 -3.23 -5.03
C SER A 68 -13.96 -4.36 -4.02
N PRO A 69 -15.01 -4.41 -3.17
CA PRO A 69 -15.27 -5.60 -2.40
C PRO A 69 -15.48 -6.75 -3.40
N VAL A 70 -14.72 -7.83 -3.26
CA VAL A 70 -15.03 -9.07 -3.96
C VAL A 70 -16.40 -9.49 -3.46
N ALA A 71 -17.41 -9.41 -4.33
CA ALA A 71 -18.72 -9.95 -4.06
C ALA A 71 -18.54 -11.47 -3.95
N GLY A 72 -18.49 -11.96 -2.71
CA GLY A 72 -18.39 -13.38 -2.43
C GLY A 72 -19.56 -14.13 -3.07
N THR A 73 -19.23 -15.14 -3.87
CA THR A 73 -20.06 -16.31 -4.16
C THR A 73 -20.06 -17.26 -2.99
#